data_AF-A0A377YSR1-F1
#
_entry.id   AF-A0A377YSR1-F1
#
_cell.length_a   1.000
_cell.length_b   1.000
_cell.length_c   1.000
_cell.angle_alpha   90.00
_cell.angle_beta   90.00
_cell.angle_gamma   90.00
#
_symmetry.space_group_name_H-M   'P 1'
#
loop_
_entity.id
_entity.type
_entity.pdbx_description
1 polymer ?
#
loop_
_entity_poly.entity_id
_entity_poly.type
_entity_poly.pdbx_seq_one_letter_code
_entity_poly.pdbx_strand_id
1 'polypeptide(L)'
;MTAADIDAIYAAFMPLQIAKVVDFSAPIAGVVDTIATFRAEGLKIGSCSGYPRPVMEKLVPGRRRPGLRPDHWVATDDLAAGGRPGPWMALQNVITLGIDDVAHCVKVDDAAPGISEGLHAGMWSVGLAVSGNEFGATWRSTRRCRKREIATRRERAAGKLYAAGAHYVVDTLADLPEVIADINARLAKGERP
;
A
#
# COMPACT_ATOMS: atom_id res chain seq x y z
N MET A 1 26.09 -18.06 3.11
CA MET A 1 25.51 -17.32 1.96
C MET A 1 26.36 -16.07 1.77
N THR A 2 27.02 -15.97 0.63
CA THR A 2 27.87 -14.86 0.23
C THR A 2 27.07 -13.81 -0.57
N ALA A 3 27.65 -12.65 -0.86
CA ALA A 3 27.02 -11.67 -1.76
C ALA A 3 26.76 -12.28 -3.16
N ALA A 4 27.71 -13.07 -3.68
CA ALA A 4 27.55 -13.75 -4.95
C ALA A 4 26.39 -14.77 -4.95
N ASP A 5 26.15 -15.46 -3.83
CA ASP A 5 25.00 -16.37 -3.70
C ASP A 5 23.67 -15.59 -3.75
N ILE A 6 23.62 -14.41 -3.13
CA ILE A 6 22.43 -13.53 -3.15
C ILE A 6 22.15 -13.05 -4.57
N ASP A 7 23.18 -12.57 -5.27
CA ASP A 7 23.07 -12.10 -6.64
C ASP A 7 22.62 -13.20 -7.59
N ALA A 8 23.14 -14.41 -7.43
CA ALA A 8 22.73 -15.57 -8.23
C ALA A 8 21.26 -15.94 -8.00
N ILE A 9 20.79 -15.94 -6.74
CA ILE A 9 19.38 -16.18 -6.41
C ILE A 9 18.50 -15.08 -7.00
N TYR A 10 18.90 -13.81 -6.87
CA TYR A 10 18.14 -12.68 -7.37
C TYR A 10 18.03 -12.72 -8.90
N ALA A 11 19.15 -12.99 -9.60
CA ALA A 11 19.18 -13.12 -11.05
C ALA A 11 18.29 -14.26 -11.57
N ALA A 12 18.22 -15.38 -10.83
CA ALA A 12 17.33 -16.50 -11.16
C ALA A 12 15.85 -16.19 -10.85
N PHE A 13 15.57 -15.46 -9.77
CA PHE A 13 14.21 -15.17 -9.32
C PHE A 13 13.51 -14.08 -10.14
N MET A 14 14.25 -13.04 -10.55
CA MET A 14 13.68 -11.86 -11.22
C MET A 14 12.87 -12.19 -12.49
N PRO A 15 13.35 -13.02 -13.43
CA PRO A 15 12.56 -13.42 -14.59
C PRO A 15 11.26 -14.14 -14.22
N LEU A 16 11.29 -14.98 -13.17
CA LEU A 16 10.13 -15.73 -12.70
C LEU A 16 9.08 -14.79 -12.08
N GLN A 17 9.52 -13.82 -11.29
CA GLN A 17 8.63 -12.83 -10.69
C GLN A 17 7.98 -11.96 -11.78
N ILE A 18 8.75 -11.48 -12.75
CA ILE A 18 8.25 -10.71 -13.89
C ILE A 18 7.18 -11.51 -14.66
N ALA A 19 7.44 -12.80 -14.92
CA ALA A 19 6.51 -13.66 -15.65
C ALA A 19 5.18 -13.90 -14.90
N LYS A 20 5.18 -13.80 -13.57
CA LYS A 20 4.02 -14.12 -12.72
C LYS A 20 3.30 -12.95 -12.10
N VAL A 21 3.92 -11.77 -12.01
CA VAL A 21 3.32 -10.62 -11.30
C VAL A 21 1.96 -10.21 -11.85
N VAL A 22 1.75 -10.35 -13.16
CA VAL A 22 0.48 -10.01 -13.81
C VAL A 22 -0.63 -11.00 -13.47
N ASP A 23 -0.31 -12.28 -13.24
CA ASP A 23 -1.29 -13.33 -12.88
C ASP A 23 -1.99 -13.00 -11.54
N PHE A 24 -1.32 -12.25 -10.66
CA PHE A 24 -1.81 -11.83 -9.34
C PHE A 24 -2.14 -10.33 -9.26
N SER A 25 -2.39 -9.68 -10.40
CA SER A 25 -2.62 -8.23 -10.48
C SER A 25 -4.07 -7.79 -10.40
N ALA A 26 -5.01 -8.73 -10.25
CA ALA A 26 -6.45 -8.43 -10.17
C ALA A 26 -6.73 -7.47 -8.99
N PRO A 27 -7.53 -6.40 -9.19
CA PRO A 27 -7.88 -5.50 -8.10
C PRO A 27 -8.64 -6.24 -7.00
N ILE A 28 -8.36 -5.86 -5.76
CA ILE A 28 -9.22 -6.21 -4.62
C ILE A 28 -10.60 -5.58 -4.84
N ALA A 29 -11.65 -6.28 -4.40
CA ALA A 29 -13.03 -5.81 -4.53
C ALA A 29 -13.21 -4.41 -3.90
N GLY A 30 -13.99 -3.54 -4.56
CA GLY A 30 -14.26 -2.17 -4.12
C GLY A 30 -13.15 -1.14 -4.43
N VAL A 31 -11.90 -1.56 -4.62
CA VAL A 31 -10.77 -0.63 -4.81
C VAL A 31 -10.96 0.32 -6.00
N VAL A 32 -11.43 -0.20 -7.13
CA VAL A 32 -11.59 0.63 -8.35
C VAL A 32 -12.61 1.74 -8.11
N ASP A 33 -13.72 1.42 -7.46
CA ASP A 33 -14.79 2.37 -7.18
C ASP A 33 -14.33 3.41 -6.13
N THR A 34 -13.64 2.96 -5.08
CA THR A 34 -13.04 3.86 -4.07
C THR A 34 -12.07 4.86 -4.70
N ILE A 35 -11.15 4.38 -5.55
CA ILE A 35 -10.19 5.26 -6.23
C ILE A 35 -10.91 6.24 -7.17
N ALA A 36 -11.97 5.81 -7.86
CA ALA A 36 -12.77 6.69 -8.69
C ALA A 36 -13.45 7.80 -7.85
N THR A 37 -14.02 7.46 -6.70
CA THR A 37 -14.60 8.43 -5.75
C THR A 37 -13.55 9.43 -5.30
N PHE A 38 -12.38 8.99 -4.84
CA PHE A 38 -11.31 9.88 -4.41
C PHE A 38 -10.85 10.84 -5.51
N ARG A 39 -10.78 10.36 -6.75
CA ARG A 39 -10.46 11.22 -7.89
C ARG A 39 -11.54 12.26 -8.17
N ALA A 40 -12.81 11.90 -8.03
CA ALA A 40 -13.93 12.83 -8.18
C ALA A 40 -13.91 13.92 -7.09
N GLU A 41 -13.36 13.62 -5.92
CA GLU A 41 -13.14 14.55 -4.81
C GLU A 41 -11.84 15.35 -4.93
N GLY A 42 -11.05 15.13 -6.00
CA GLY A 42 -9.81 15.87 -6.27
C GLY A 42 -8.57 15.31 -5.57
N LEU A 43 -8.64 14.13 -4.95
CA LEU A 43 -7.47 13.48 -4.34
C LEU A 43 -6.54 12.91 -5.42
N LYS A 44 -5.22 13.10 -5.19
CA LYS A 44 -4.15 12.53 -6.02
C LYS A 44 -3.77 11.14 -5.51
N ILE A 45 -3.45 10.23 -6.42
CA ILE A 45 -3.19 8.82 -6.09
C ILE A 45 -1.72 8.49 -6.37
N GLY A 46 -0.90 8.42 -5.31
CA GLY A 46 0.48 7.92 -5.37
C GLY A 46 0.58 6.43 -5.06
N SER A 47 1.72 5.81 -5.38
CA SER A 47 2.00 4.42 -4.99
C SER A 47 3.48 4.23 -4.67
N CYS A 48 3.75 3.40 -3.66
CA CYS A 48 5.08 2.94 -3.29
C CYS A 48 5.08 1.42 -3.37
N SER A 49 6.09 0.81 -3.99
CA SER A 49 6.15 -0.63 -4.17
C SER A 49 7.48 -1.22 -3.71
N GLY A 50 7.40 -2.39 -3.09
CA GLY A 50 8.58 -3.21 -2.77
C GLY A 50 9.11 -3.96 -3.98
N TYR A 51 8.36 -3.96 -5.09
CA TYR A 51 8.86 -4.51 -6.34
C TYR A 51 9.87 -3.55 -6.99
N PRO A 52 10.93 -4.09 -7.62
CA PRO A 52 11.87 -3.30 -8.41
C PRO A 52 11.21 -2.81 -9.71
N ARG A 53 11.81 -1.79 -10.33
CA ARG A 53 11.31 -1.11 -11.54
C ARG A 53 10.90 -2.09 -12.65
N PRO A 54 11.70 -3.11 -13.03
CA PRO A 54 11.32 -4.00 -14.13
C PRO A 54 10.03 -4.80 -13.87
N VAL A 55 9.74 -5.10 -12.61
CA VAL A 55 8.51 -5.79 -12.20
C VAL A 55 7.32 -4.84 -12.24
N MET A 56 7.50 -3.61 -11.73
CA MET A 56 6.46 -2.57 -11.76
C MET A 56 6.09 -2.16 -13.19
N GLU A 57 7.06 -2.10 -14.11
CA GLU A 57 6.84 -1.82 -15.54
C GLU A 57 6.01 -2.90 -16.24
N LYS A 58 5.91 -4.10 -15.69
CA LYS A 58 5.02 -5.16 -16.19
C LYS A 58 3.67 -5.10 -15.50
N LEU A 59 3.66 -4.83 -14.20
CA LEU A 59 2.46 -4.77 -13.38
C LEU A 59 1.56 -3.57 -13.73
N VAL A 60 2.12 -2.37 -13.81
CA VAL A 60 1.34 -1.13 -14.00
C VAL A 60 0.65 -1.09 -15.37
N PRO A 61 1.34 -1.36 -16.51
CA PRO A 61 0.67 -1.44 -17.82
C PRO A 61 -0.20 -2.71 -17.97
N GLY A 62 0.16 -3.80 -17.29
CA GLY A 62 -0.65 -5.04 -17.25
C GLY A 62 -2.05 -4.82 -16.68
N ARG A 63 -2.24 -3.77 -15.87
CA ARG A 63 -3.54 -3.26 -15.44
C ARG A 63 -4.21 -2.47 -16.56
N ARG A 64 -4.49 -3.12 -17.70
CA ARG A 64 -5.30 -2.58 -18.83
C ARG A 64 -6.76 -2.24 -18.45
N ARG A 65 -7.12 -2.29 -17.17
CA ARG A 65 -8.44 -1.94 -16.67
C ARG A 65 -8.46 -0.46 -16.31
N PRO A 66 -9.34 0.35 -16.92
CA PRO A 66 -9.56 1.74 -16.51
C PRO A 66 -9.82 1.84 -15.00
N GLY A 67 -9.30 2.89 -14.35
CA GLY A 67 -9.65 3.26 -12.97
C GLY A 67 -8.65 2.89 -11.86
N LEU A 68 -7.59 2.11 -12.14
CA LEU A 68 -6.63 1.65 -11.12
C LEU A 68 -5.19 2.16 -11.31
N ARG A 69 -4.98 3.06 -12.28
CA ARG A 69 -3.66 3.63 -12.56
C ARG A 69 -3.38 4.74 -11.53
N PRO A 70 -2.28 4.66 -10.75
CA PRO A 70 -1.86 5.78 -9.92
C PRO A 70 -1.35 6.94 -10.79
N ASP A 71 -1.40 8.16 -10.26
CA ASP A 71 -0.87 9.36 -10.89
C ASP A 71 0.66 9.31 -10.95
N HIS A 72 1.26 8.80 -9.88
CA HIS A 72 2.69 8.52 -9.79
C HIS A 72 2.95 7.24 -9.00
N TRP A 73 4.05 6.56 -9.29
CA TRP A 73 4.47 5.39 -8.53
C TRP A 73 5.99 5.31 -8.47
N VAL A 74 6.48 4.79 -7.35
CA VAL A 74 7.90 4.62 -7.05
C VAL A 74 8.14 3.15 -6.71
N ALA A 75 9.11 2.54 -7.38
CA ALA A 75 9.63 1.20 -7.12
C ALA A 75 10.78 1.24 -6.11
N THR A 76 11.06 0.09 -5.49
CA THR A 76 12.00 0.02 -4.35
C THR A 76 13.45 0.40 -4.67
N ASP A 77 13.82 0.37 -5.96
CA ASP A 77 15.17 0.59 -6.51
C ASP A 77 15.28 1.93 -7.26
N ASP A 78 14.23 2.75 -7.24
CA ASP A 78 14.21 4.04 -7.93
C ASP A 78 15.07 5.11 -7.27
N LEU A 79 15.26 4.98 -5.96
CA LEU A 79 15.92 5.98 -5.13
C LEU A 79 17.16 5.38 -4.51
N ALA A 80 18.28 6.11 -4.59
CA ALA A 80 19.56 5.66 -4.03
C ALA A 80 19.51 5.40 -2.52
N ALA A 81 18.61 6.08 -1.80
CA ALA A 81 18.40 5.90 -0.37
C ALA A 81 17.65 4.60 -0.01
N GLY A 82 17.14 3.87 -1.01
CA GLY A 82 16.41 2.62 -0.86
C GLY A 82 14.89 2.80 -0.71
N GLY A 83 14.22 1.76 -0.24
CA GLY A 83 12.77 1.72 -0.03
C GLY A 83 12.36 1.68 1.44
N ARG A 84 11.24 1.00 1.71
CA ARG A 84 10.69 0.79 3.05
C ARG A 84 11.72 0.13 4.00
N PRO A 85 11.77 0.50 5.28
CA PRO A 85 10.86 1.40 5.99
C PRO A 85 11.24 2.89 5.90
N GLY A 86 12.23 3.27 5.08
CA GLY A 86 12.57 4.68 4.88
C GLY A 86 11.43 5.45 4.20
N PRO A 87 11.30 6.77 4.42
CA PRO A 87 10.18 7.57 3.92
C PRO A 87 10.31 7.96 2.43
N TRP A 88 11.40 7.55 1.78
CA TRP A 88 11.87 8.14 0.52
C TRP A 88 10.86 8.02 -0.62
N MET A 89 10.23 6.86 -0.80
CA MET A 89 9.25 6.67 -1.86
C MET A 89 7.98 7.47 -1.62
N ALA A 90 7.53 7.58 -0.36
CA ALA A 90 6.39 8.39 0.03
C ALA A 90 6.66 9.89 -0.22
N LEU A 91 7.84 10.38 0.19
CA LEU A 91 8.25 11.77 -0.04
C LEU A 91 8.46 12.08 -1.52
N GLN A 92 8.97 11.13 -2.31
CA GLN A 92 9.06 11.31 -3.77
C GLN A 92 7.66 11.46 -4.39
N ASN A 93 6.65 10.75 -3.90
CA ASN A 93 5.26 10.98 -4.32
C ASN A 93 4.75 12.38 -3.94
N VAL A 94 5.04 12.87 -2.73
CA VAL A 94 4.70 14.25 -2.30
C VAL A 94 5.25 15.28 -3.28
N ILE A 95 6.54 15.16 -3.61
CA ILE A 95 7.24 16.06 -4.54
C ILE A 95 6.62 15.99 -5.92
N THR A 96 6.53 14.79 -6.51
CA THR A 96 6.06 14.61 -7.89
C THR A 96 4.60 15.00 -8.06
N LEU A 97 3.75 14.69 -7.06
CA LEU A 97 2.34 15.02 -7.10
C LEU A 97 2.08 16.47 -6.70
N GLY A 98 3.07 17.21 -6.19
CA GLY A 98 2.91 18.60 -5.76
C GLY A 98 1.89 18.73 -4.63
N ILE A 99 2.12 18.00 -3.54
CA ILE A 99 1.40 18.18 -2.28
C ILE A 99 2.18 19.17 -1.41
N ASP A 100 1.47 20.08 -0.75
CA ASP A 100 2.01 21.22 -0.02
C ASP A 100 2.38 20.93 1.45
N ASP A 101 1.68 19.97 2.09
CA ASP A 101 1.98 19.50 3.44
C ASP A 101 1.89 17.96 3.50
N VAL A 102 2.87 17.30 4.12
CA VAL A 102 2.87 15.85 4.31
C VAL A 102 1.71 15.39 5.21
N ALA A 103 1.21 16.26 6.09
CA ALA A 103 0.02 15.99 6.89
C ALA A 103 -1.27 15.87 6.05
N HIS A 104 -1.26 16.36 4.80
CA HIS A 104 -2.35 16.17 3.83
C HIS A 104 -2.26 14.83 3.08
N CYS A 105 -1.29 13.98 3.41
CA CYS A 105 -1.10 12.66 2.80
C CYS A 105 -1.54 11.53 3.74
N VAL A 106 -2.13 10.50 3.16
CA VAL A 106 -2.52 9.27 3.84
C VAL A 106 -1.76 8.10 3.21
N LYS A 107 -0.86 7.50 3.97
CA LYS A 107 -0.13 6.29 3.60
C LYS A 107 -0.94 5.06 4.00
N VAL A 108 -1.40 4.32 3.00
CA VAL A 108 -2.10 3.05 3.19
C VAL A 108 -1.13 1.90 2.93
N ASP A 109 -1.10 0.90 3.82
CA ASP A 109 -0.28 -0.31 3.63
C ASP A 109 -0.86 -1.51 4.38
N ASP A 110 -0.41 -2.71 4.03
CA ASP A 110 -0.85 -3.96 4.64
C ASP A 110 0.25 -4.65 5.46
N ALA A 111 1.44 -4.05 5.55
CA ALA A 111 2.57 -4.57 6.30
C ALA A 111 3.22 -3.48 7.16
N ALA A 112 3.82 -3.91 8.27
CA ALA A 112 4.51 -3.01 9.21
C ALA A 112 5.55 -2.08 8.54
N PRO A 113 6.42 -2.53 7.60
CA PRO A 113 7.40 -1.63 6.98
C PRO A 113 6.77 -0.47 6.20
N GLY A 114 5.58 -0.66 5.62
CA GLY A 114 4.88 0.39 4.89
C GLY A 114 4.06 1.32 5.78
N ILE A 115 3.64 0.85 6.96
CA ILE A 115 3.15 1.73 8.03
C ILE A 115 4.29 2.63 8.52
N SER A 116 5.45 2.05 8.81
CA SER A 116 6.64 2.81 9.24
C SER A 116 7.09 3.83 8.20
N GLU A 117 7.03 3.52 6.91
CA GLU A 117 7.32 4.49 5.83
C GLU A 117 6.41 5.73 5.90
N GLY A 118 5.10 5.55 6.14
CA GLY A 118 4.16 6.65 6.32
C GLY A 118 4.47 7.51 7.53
N LEU A 119 4.74 6.86 8.67
CA LEU A 119 5.10 7.54 9.92
C LEU A 119 6.40 8.33 9.78
N HIS A 120 7.44 7.72 9.23
CA HIS A 120 8.73 8.40 8.99
C HIS A 120 8.60 9.57 8.00
N ALA A 121 7.59 9.55 7.12
CA ALA A 121 7.30 10.64 6.19
C ALA A 121 6.43 11.75 6.80
N GLY A 122 5.94 11.59 8.04
CA GLY A 122 5.03 12.54 8.69
C GLY A 122 3.60 12.50 8.13
N MET A 123 3.17 11.37 7.58
CA MET A 123 1.84 11.18 7.00
C MET A 123 0.89 10.48 7.97
N TRP A 124 -0.42 10.64 7.76
CA TRP A 124 -1.39 9.71 8.35
C TRP A 124 -1.14 8.30 7.82
N SER A 125 -1.29 7.29 8.67
CA SER A 125 -0.99 5.90 8.34
C SER A 125 -2.20 5.01 8.60
N VAL A 126 -2.58 4.24 7.59
CA VAL A 126 -3.76 3.36 7.62
C VAL A 126 -3.38 1.94 7.23
N GLY A 127 -3.68 0.99 8.11
CA GLY A 127 -3.44 -0.44 7.89
C GLY A 127 -4.63 -1.15 7.23
N LEU A 128 -4.35 -2.12 6.34
CA LEU A 128 -5.35 -3.03 5.75
C LEU A 128 -5.31 -4.42 6.40
N ALA A 129 -6.30 -4.75 7.23
CA ALA A 129 -6.29 -5.97 8.06
C ALA A 129 -6.79 -7.24 7.37
N VAL A 130 -7.69 -7.15 6.37
CA VAL A 130 -8.33 -8.34 5.75
C VAL A 130 -7.84 -8.57 4.32
N SER A 131 -7.67 -7.50 3.56
CA SER A 131 -7.19 -7.58 2.16
C SER A 131 -5.66 -7.62 2.01
N GLY A 132 -4.95 -7.71 3.14
CA GLY A 132 -3.53 -7.47 3.24
C GLY A 132 -2.66 -8.71 3.57
N ASN A 133 -1.35 -8.53 3.47
CA ASN A 133 -0.31 -9.52 3.75
C ASN A 133 -0.46 -10.17 5.13
N GLU A 134 -0.75 -9.38 6.16
CA GLU A 134 -0.88 -9.90 7.53
C GLU A 134 -2.09 -10.82 7.74
N PHE A 135 -3.13 -10.71 6.92
CA PHE A 135 -4.26 -11.64 6.92
C PHE A 135 -3.89 -13.01 6.34
N GLY A 136 -3.00 -13.01 5.34
CA GLY A 136 -2.40 -14.22 4.76
C GLY A 136 -3.39 -15.17 4.10
N ALA A 137 -4.45 -14.66 3.46
CA ALA A 137 -5.42 -15.48 2.73
C ALA A 137 -5.85 -14.85 1.41
N THR A 138 -6.07 -15.69 0.39
CA THR A 138 -6.68 -15.23 -0.86
C THR A 138 -8.15 -14.89 -0.65
N TRP A 139 -8.69 -14.00 -1.48
CA TRP A 139 -10.12 -13.67 -1.47
C TRP A 139 -11.04 -14.90 -1.49
N ARG A 140 -10.69 -15.90 -2.33
CA ARG A 140 -11.44 -17.16 -2.43
C ARG A 140 -11.38 -17.98 -1.14
N SER A 141 -10.24 -17.98 -0.45
CA SER A 141 -10.07 -18.63 0.85
C SER A 141 -10.89 -17.92 1.92
N THR A 142 -10.82 -16.58 1.97
CA THR A 142 -11.55 -15.77 2.95
C THR A 142 -13.06 -16.02 2.89
N ARG A 143 -13.63 -16.09 1.68
CA ARG A 143 -15.08 -16.39 1.50
C ARG A 143 -15.51 -17.78 1.98
N ARG A 144 -14.57 -18.70 2.16
CA ARG A 144 -14.83 -20.06 2.65
C ARG A 144 -14.52 -20.24 4.14
N CYS A 145 -13.77 -19.30 4.73
CA CYS A 145 -13.47 -19.31 6.16
C CYS A 145 -14.73 -19.08 6.99
N ARG A 146 -14.76 -19.70 8.17
CA ARG A 146 -15.81 -19.41 9.16
C ARG A 146 -15.62 -17.99 9.68
N LYS A 147 -16.72 -17.31 10.04
CA LYS A 147 -16.68 -15.93 10.58
C LYS A 147 -15.69 -15.78 11.75
N ARG A 148 -15.63 -16.77 12.65
CA ARG A 148 -14.68 -16.79 13.78
C ARG A 148 -13.21 -16.79 13.33
N GLU A 149 -12.89 -17.55 12.28
CA GLU A 149 -11.52 -17.62 11.76
C GLU A 149 -11.11 -16.29 11.12
N ILE A 150 -12.02 -15.66 10.37
CA ILE A 150 -11.80 -14.32 9.81
C ILE A 150 -11.55 -13.32 10.93
N ALA A 151 -12.39 -13.33 11.98
CA ALA A 151 -12.22 -12.43 13.12
C ALA A 151 -10.86 -12.60 13.80
N THR A 152 -10.43 -13.84 14.08
CA THR A 152 -9.12 -14.10 14.70
C THR A 152 -7.95 -13.64 13.82
N ARG A 153 -8.00 -13.90 12.51
CA ARG A 153 -6.94 -13.44 11.58
C ARG A 153 -6.89 -11.92 11.48
N ARG A 154 -8.06 -11.28 11.36
CA ARG A 154 -8.22 -9.84 11.32
C ARG A 154 -7.65 -9.19 12.59
N GLU A 155 -8.00 -9.70 13.76
CA GLU A 155 -7.53 -9.18 15.06
C GLU A 155 -6.00 -9.27 15.16
N ARG A 156 -5.42 -10.40 14.76
CA ARG A 156 -3.96 -10.56 14.70
C ARG A 156 -3.31 -9.57 13.72
N ALA A 157 -3.87 -9.41 12.52
CA ALA A 157 -3.36 -8.48 11.51
C ALA A 157 -3.43 -7.03 12.01
N ALA A 158 -4.59 -6.62 12.53
CA ALA A 158 -4.80 -5.29 13.09
C ALA A 158 -3.86 -5.02 14.26
N GLY A 159 -3.68 -5.98 15.18
CA GLY A 159 -2.76 -5.84 16.31
C GLY A 159 -1.32 -5.57 15.86
N LYS A 160 -0.84 -6.22 14.80
CA LYS A 160 0.49 -5.94 14.24
C LYS A 160 0.60 -4.57 13.59
N LEU A 161 -0.44 -4.14 12.86
CA LEU A 161 -0.45 -2.84 12.17
C LEU A 161 -0.51 -1.69 13.19
N TYR A 162 -1.33 -1.82 14.24
CA TYR A 162 -1.33 -0.87 15.36
C TYR A 162 -0.01 -0.88 16.14
N ALA A 163 0.59 -2.05 16.37
CA ALA A 163 1.91 -2.13 17.01
C ALA A 163 3.01 -1.48 16.17
N ALA A 164 2.85 -1.40 14.84
CA ALA A 164 3.73 -0.64 13.95
C ALA A 164 3.45 0.87 13.94
N GLY A 165 2.41 1.33 14.64
CA GLY A 165 2.03 2.74 14.76
C GLY A 165 0.95 3.22 13.78
N ALA A 166 0.16 2.31 13.20
CA ALA A 166 -0.96 2.73 12.35
C ALA A 166 -1.94 3.62 13.13
N HIS A 167 -2.32 4.77 12.57
CA HIS A 167 -3.33 5.65 13.16
C HIS A 167 -4.73 5.05 13.06
N TYR A 168 -4.99 4.34 11.95
CA TYR A 168 -6.23 3.62 11.69
C TYR A 168 -5.93 2.24 11.12
N VAL A 169 -6.84 1.30 11.33
CA VAL A 169 -6.83 0.01 10.63
C VAL A 169 -8.24 -0.31 10.14
N VAL A 170 -8.36 -0.58 8.85
CA VAL A 170 -9.61 -0.97 8.17
C VAL A 170 -9.47 -2.35 7.53
N ASP A 171 -10.57 -2.95 7.10
CA ASP A 171 -10.54 -4.32 6.55
C ASP A 171 -10.03 -4.30 5.11
N THR A 172 -10.56 -3.38 4.32
CA THR A 172 -10.23 -3.19 2.91
C THR A 172 -10.15 -1.72 2.54
N LEU A 173 -9.61 -1.42 1.36
CA LEU A 173 -9.61 -0.05 0.85
C LEU A 173 -11.04 0.50 0.66
N ALA A 174 -12.05 -0.36 0.51
CA ALA A 174 -13.44 0.06 0.35
C ALA A 174 -13.97 0.83 1.56
N ASP A 175 -13.37 0.61 2.73
CA ASP A 175 -13.74 1.22 4.01
C ASP A 175 -12.96 2.53 4.27
N LEU A 176 -12.01 2.88 3.39
CA LEU A 176 -11.15 4.06 3.55
C LEU A 176 -11.89 5.41 3.47
N PRO A 177 -12.99 5.60 2.72
CA PRO A 177 -13.69 6.90 2.67
C PRO A 177 -14.11 7.44 4.05
N GLU A 178 -14.54 6.57 4.97
CA GLU A 178 -14.91 6.98 6.33
C GLU A 178 -13.71 7.52 7.12
N VAL A 179 -12.53 6.89 6.95
CA VAL A 179 -11.28 7.34 7.58
C VAL A 179 -10.80 8.66 6.99
N ILE A 180 -10.91 8.86 5.67
CA ILE A 180 -10.56 10.14 5.04
C ILE A 180 -11.44 11.26 5.56
N ALA A 181 -12.75 11.02 5.74
CA ALA A 181 -13.66 12.00 6.32
C ALA A 181 -13.27 12.38 7.76
N ASP A 182 -12.88 11.41 8.59
CA ASP A 182 -12.41 11.67 9.95
C ASP A 182 -11.08 12.45 9.96
N ILE A 183 -10.11 12.05 9.12
CA ILE A 183 -8.84 12.78 8.97
C ILE A 183 -9.08 14.24 8.57
N ASN A 184 -9.98 14.50 7.61
CA ASN A 184 -10.32 15.87 7.22
C ASN A 184 -10.93 16.67 8.39
N ALA A 185 -11.78 16.05 9.21
CA ALA A 185 -12.34 16.69 10.39
C ALA A 185 -11.29 17.00 11.47
N ARG A 186 -10.27 16.14 11.61
CA ARG A 186 -9.13 16.32 12.52
C ARG A 186 -8.19 17.42 12.04
N LEU A 187 -7.86 17.43 10.74
CA LEU A 187 -7.07 18.49 10.09
C LEU A 187 -7.74 19.86 10.25
N ALA A 188 -9.07 19.95 10.10
CA ALA A 188 -9.82 21.19 10.29
C ALA A 188 -9.74 21.73 11.74
N LYS A 189 -9.41 20.88 12.72
CA LYS A 189 -9.17 21.26 14.13
C LYS A 189 -7.69 21.54 14.43
N GLY A 190 -6.82 21.44 13.42
CA GLY A 190 -5.37 21.65 13.56
C GLY A 190 -4.60 20.43 14.07
N GLU A 191 -5.23 19.25 14.13
CA GLU A 191 -4.52 18.02 14.44
C GLU A 191 -3.59 17.62 13.28
N ARG A 192 -2.50 16.92 13.63
CA ARG A 192 -1.52 16.37 12.70
C ARG A 192 -1.28 14.90 13.05
N PRO A 193 -0.75 14.08 12.11
CA PRO A 193 -0.28 12.72 12.42
C PRO A 193 0.66 12.72 13.62
#